data_AF-A0A831ULV8-F1
#
_entry.id   AF-A0A831ULV8-F1
#
_cell.length_a   1.000
_cell.length_b   1.000
_cell.length_c   1.000
_cell.angle_alpha   90.00
_cell.angle_beta   90.00
_cell.angle_gamma   90.00
#
_symmetry.space_group_name_H-M   'P 1'
#
loop_
_entity.id
_entity.type
_entity.pdbx_description
1 polymer ?
#
loop_
_entity_poly.entity_id
_entity_poly.type
_entity_poly.pdbx_seq_one_letter_code
_entity_poly.pdbx_strand_id
1 'polypeptide(L)'
;MHGRCERASAGLTLAELLVVLVIIGVMASIAIPMLYAAGALTGDKLGVAAREYYALLRAARIYAAANTVGAGLAYWLAPAPDNLYERRTLPRAWDNVKAVDRRYMNAYFMVRRLRREENAALGLDEDAEYFVPVQGRNGNVQLMDDLMCIYTRDNDDPVTDYALKPVDVCDLQGDWPPPPERVTPERESEVRVYGFYAHVFRPSGELDTSSTKQRFQLAVGLLPEAQFSDRFLLDEERLEDGIDNDGNGLVDEPGEDLIERLVGIELFKSTGRVQITETAK
;
A
#
# COMPACT_ATOMS: atom_id res chain seq x y z
N MET A 1 1.93 -25.38 70.41
CA MET A 1 2.43 -26.04 69.18
C MET A 1 2.69 -24.99 68.12
N HIS A 2 3.96 -24.64 67.86
CA HIS A 2 4.39 -23.82 66.72
C HIS A 2 5.70 -24.42 66.22
N GLY A 3 5.61 -25.32 65.24
CA GLY A 3 6.78 -25.87 64.55
C GLY A 3 7.23 -24.88 63.49
N ARG A 4 8.38 -24.23 63.70
CA ARG A 4 9.03 -23.42 62.66
C ARG A 4 9.88 -24.35 61.80
N CYS A 5 9.52 -24.46 60.54
CA CYS A 5 10.30 -25.15 59.52
C CYS A 5 11.41 -24.20 59.06
N GLU A 6 12.65 -24.45 59.48
CA GLU A 6 13.82 -23.75 58.96
C GLU A 6 14.04 -24.19 57.50
N ARG A 7 13.77 -23.29 56.55
CA ARG A 7 14.19 -23.48 55.16
C ARG A 7 15.70 -23.30 55.09
N ALA A 8 16.42 -24.41 54.96
CA ALA A 8 17.84 -24.40 54.61
C ALA A 8 18.01 -23.62 53.30
N SER A 9 18.64 -22.45 53.40
CA SER A 9 18.97 -21.61 52.25
C SER A 9 20.28 -22.11 51.67
N ALA A 10 20.23 -23.12 50.81
CA ALA A 10 21.40 -23.54 50.06
C ALA A 10 21.75 -22.43 49.06
N GLY A 11 22.81 -21.68 49.35
CA GLY A 11 23.32 -20.64 48.45
C GLY A 11 23.95 -21.27 47.21
N LEU A 12 23.68 -20.69 46.03
CA LEU A 12 24.34 -21.06 44.78
C LEU A 12 25.85 -20.86 44.91
N THR A 13 26.61 -21.89 44.56
CA THR A 13 28.07 -21.77 44.47
C THR A 13 28.46 -20.96 43.23
N LEU A 14 29.61 -20.28 43.28
CA LEU A 14 30.10 -19.48 42.15
C LEU A 14 30.31 -20.34 40.88
N ALA A 15 30.69 -21.60 41.06
CA ALA A 15 30.85 -22.55 39.95
C ALA A 15 29.51 -22.90 39.28
N GLU A 16 28.45 -23.14 40.06
CA GLU A 16 27.11 -23.39 39.50
C GLU A 16 26.58 -22.19 38.72
N LEU A 17 26.80 -20.97 39.23
CA LEU A 17 26.43 -19.75 38.51
C LEU A 17 27.15 -19.65 37.15
N LEU A 18 28.45 -19.97 37.12
CA LEU A 18 29.25 -19.90 35.90
C LEU A 18 28.75 -20.91 34.84
N VAL A 19 28.44 -22.14 35.25
CA VAL A 19 27.89 -23.16 34.35
C VAL A 19 26.54 -22.72 33.78
N VAL A 20 25.65 -22.16 34.61
CA VAL A 20 24.34 -21.66 34.14
C VAL A 20 24.52 -20.55 33.10
N LEU A 21 25.44 -19.60 33.33
CA LEU A 21 25.71 -18.53 32.37
C LEU A 21 26.24 -19.05 31.04
N VAL A 22 27.11 -20.06 31.06
CA VAL A 22 27.61 -20.71 29.83
C VAL A 22 26.47 -21.36 29.05
N ILE A 23 25.59 -22.11 29.72
CA ILE A 23 24.45 -22.77 29.09
C ILE A 23 23.49 -21.73 28.48
N ILE A 24 23.18 -20.66 29.21
CA ILE A 24 22.33 -19.57 28.70
C ILE A 24 22.99 -18.90 27.49
N GLY A 25 24.30 -18.66 27.52
CA GLY A 25 25.04 -18.08 26.40
C GLY A 25 24.97 -18.94 25.13
N VAL A 26 25.14 -20.26 25.28
CA VAL A 26 25.03 -21.19 24.15
C VAL A 26 23.58 -21.24 23.63
N MET A 27 22.58 -21.37 24.50
CA MET A 27 21.18 -21.37 24.07
C MET A 27 20.80 -20.08 23.37
N ALA A 28 21.21 -18.92 23.89
CA ALA A 28 20.94 -17.63 23.27
C ALA A 28 21.59 -17.51 21.88
N SER A 29 22.82 -18.03 21.70
CA SER A 29 23.53 -17.98 20.41
C SER A 29 22.80 -18.72 19.28
N ILE A 30 22.04 -19.77 19.62
CA ILE A 30 21.27 -20.57 18.65
C ILE A 30 19.85 -20.01 18.48
N ALA A 31 19.24 -19.56 19.57
CA ALA A 31 17.87 -19.06 19.55
C ALA A 31 17.72 -17.70 18.86
N ILE A 32 18.73 -16.81 18.95
CA ILE A 32 18.64 -15.46 18.39
C ILE A 32 18.47 -15.48 16.86
N PRO A 33 19.31 -16.18 16.07
CA PRO A 33 19.12 -16.29 14.63
C PRO A 33 17.75 -16.90 14.26
N MET A 34 17.28 -17.87 15.04
CA MET A 34 15.97 -18.50 14.83
C MET A 34 14.82 -17.51 15.08
N LEU A 35 14.92 -16.64 16.08
CA LEU A 35 13.93 -15.58 16.33
C LEU A 35 13.92 -14.51 15.22
N TYR A 36 15.09 -14.19 14.66
CA TYR A 36 15.18 -13.30 13.49
C TYR A 36 14.60 -13.97 12.22
N ALA A 37 14.92 -15.24 11.99
CA ALA A 37 14.41 -16.01 10.85
C ALA A 37 12.90 -16.26 10.96
N ALA A 38 12.38 -16.50 12.16
CA ALA A 38 10.95 -16.64 12.45
C ALA A 38 10.20 -15.29 12.41
N GLY A 39 10.88 -14.20 12.09
CA GLY A 39 10.27 -12.89 11.93
C GLY A 39 9.64 -12.30 13.20
N ALA A 40 10.00 -12.82 14.39
CA ALA A 40 9.47 -12.38 15.68
C ALA A 40 9.83 -10.91 16.01
N LEU A 41 10.84 -10.37 15.33
CA LEU A 41 11.30 -8.98 15.45
C LEU A 41 11.03 -8.17 14.18
N THR A 42 10.41 -8.78 13.17
CA THR A 42 10.01 -8.07 11.98
C THR A 42 8.84 -7.16 12.35
N GLY A 43 9.14 -5.88 12.56
CA GLY A 43 8.13 -4.90 12.92
C GLY A 43 6.94 -4.97 11.96
N ASP A 44 5.74 -4.69 12.48
CA ASP A 44 4.47 -4.62 11.77
C ASP A 44 4.42 -3.45 10.76
N LYS A 45 5.45 -3.33 9.90
CA LYS A 45 5.60 -2.29 8.88
C LYS A 45 4.40 -2.31 7.93
N LEU A 46 3.96 -3.51 7.58
CA LEU A 46 2.82 -3.70 6.70
C LEU A 46 1.52 -3.23 7.37
N GLY A 47 1.27 -3.61 8.63
CA GLY A 47 0.13 -3.11 9.37
C GLY A 47 0.19 -1.61 9.65
N VAL A 48 1.39 -1.04 9.85
CA VAL A 48 1.57 0.42 9.92
C VAL A 48 1.17 1.09 8.61
N ALA A 49 1.72 0.66 7.47
CA ALA A 49 1.39 1.21 6.16
C ALA A 49 -0.11 1.07 5.81
N ALA A 50 -0.70 -0.09 6.10
CA ALA A 50 -2.13 -0.31 5.91
C ALA A 50 -2.99 0.59 6.82
N ARG A 51 -2.57 0.81 8.07
CA ARG A 51 -3.24 1.74 8.99
C ARG A 51 -3.12 3.19 8.54
N GLU A 52 -1.98 3.60 7.99
CA GLU A 52 -1.80 4.94 7.43
C GLU A 52 -2.72 5.17 6.23
N TYR A 53 -2.72 4.24 5.27
CA TYR A 53 -3.61 4.31 4.11
C TYR A 53 -5.10 4.31 4.52
N TYR A 54 -5.47 3.45 5.46
CA TYR A 54 -6.79 3.44 6.08
C TYR A 54 -7.15 4.79 6.71
N ALA A 55 -6.23 5.39 7.48
CA ALA A 55 -6.45 6.66 8.15
C ALA A 55 -6.69 7.79 7.14
N LEU A 56 -5.95 7.79 6.03
CA LEU A 56 -6.09 8.77 4.95
C LEU A 56 -7.42 8.63 4.21
N LEU A 57 -7.82 7.41 3.84
CA LEU A 57 -9.14 7.17 3.23
C LEU A 57 -10.27 7.61 4.17
N ARG A 58 -10.15 7.28 5.47
CA ARG A 58 -11.12 7.70 6.47
C ARG A 58 -11.16 9.22 6.63
N ALA A 59 -10.00 9.88 6.61
CA ALA A 59 -9.91 11.33 6.68
C ALA A 59 -10.55 12.00 5.47
N ALA A 60 -10.27 11.50 4.25
CA ALA A 60 -10.90 11.97 3.02
C ALA A 60 -12.43 11.90 3.08
N ARG A 61 -12.97 10.76 3.53
CA ARG A 61 -14.41 10.59 3.73
C ARG A 61 -15.00 11.57 4.76
N ILE A 62 -14.36 11.72 5.91
CA ILE A 62 -14.82 12.65 6.96
C ILE A 62 -14.80 14.08 6.42
N TYR A 63 -13.76 14.46 5.70
CA TYR A 63 -13.65 15.78 5.09
C TYR A 63 -14.74 16.02 4.05
N ALA A 64 -15.02 15.04 3.20
CA ALA A 64 -16.09 15.14 2.20
C ALA A 64 -17.44 15.44 2.86
N ALA A 65 -17.77 14.68 3.91
CA ALA A 65 -19.00 14.84 4.67
C ALA A 65 -19.06 16.17 5.44
N ALA A 66 -17.96 16.55 6.11
CA ALA A 66 -17.92 17.75 6.94
C ALA A 66 -17.99 19.05 6.12
N ASN A 67 -17.39 19.08 4.93
CA ASN A 67 -17.31 20.27 4.08
C ASN A 67 -18.33 20.26 2.93
N THR A 68 -19.20 19.26 2.87
CA THR A 68 -20.21 19.07 1.80
C THR A 68 -19.62 19.15 0.39
N VAL A 69 -18.40 18.62 0.23
CA VAL A 69 -17.63 18.68 -1.02
C VAL A 69 -17.12 17.28 -1.36
N GLY A 70 -16.95 16.97 -2.65
CA GLY A 70 -16.26 15.74 -3.02
C GLY A 70 -14.83 15.77 -2.48
N ALA A 71 -14.33 14.68 -1.89
CA ALA A 71 -12.94 14.60 -1.46
C ALA A 71 -12.42 13.17 -1.57
N GLY A 72 -11.13 13.01 -1.79
CA GLY A 72 -10.56 11.70 -2.08
C GLY A 72 -9.09 11.58 -1.72
N LEU A 73 -8.59 10.37 -1.89
CA LEU A 73 -7.16 10.07 -1.85
C LEU A 73 -6.73 9.72 -3.28
N ALA A 74 -5.91 10.58 -3.86
CA ALA A 74 -5.29 10.36 -5.17
C ALA A 74 -3.87 9.84 -4.97
N TYR A 75 -3.44 8.91 -5.81
CA TYR A 75 -2.14 8.29 -5.69
C TYR A 75 -1.61 7.76 -7.01
N TRP A 76 -0.28 7.69 -7.09
CA TRP A 76 0.45 7.16 -8.22
C TRP A 76 0.69 5.67 -8.04
N LEU A 77 0.29 4.89 -9.03
CA LEU A 77 0.57 3.47 -9.13
C LEU A 77 1.77 3.27 -10.07
N ALA A 78 2.93 2.98 -9.50
CA ALA A 78 4.09 2.58 -10.28
C ALA A 78 3.98 1.08 -10.61
N PRO A 79 4.25 0.64 -11.85
CA PRO A 79 4.42 -0.78 -12.11
C PRO A 79 5.54 -1.32 -11.22
N ALA A 80 5.45 -2.59 -10.85
CA ALA A 80 6.57 -3.26 -10.22
C ALA A 80 7.85 -3.03 -11.05
N PRO A 81 8.97 -2.62 -10.45
CA PRO A 81 10.24 -2.65 -11.16
C PRO A 81 10.46 -4.11 -11.59
N ASP A 82 10.37 -4.35 -12.90
CA ASP A 82 10.52 -5.67 -13.51
C ASP A 82 11.90 -6.32 -13.25
N ASN A 83 12.84 -5.62 -12.60
CA ASN A 83 14.27 -5.89 -12.73
C ASN A 83 15.13 -5.84 -11.46
N LEU A 84 14.60 -6.04 -10.25
CA LEU A 84 15.49 -6.27 -9.09
C LEU A 84 16.22 -7.65 -9.12
N TYR A 85 15.89 -8.53 -10.07
CA TYR A 85 16.58 -9.82 -10.28
C TYR A 85 17.38 -9.93 -11.60
N GLU A 86 17.49 -8.87 -12.39
CA GLU A 86 18.20 -8.90 -13.69
C GLU A 86 19.74 -8.95 -13.62
N ARG A 87 20.35 -9.31 -12.48
CA ARG A 87 21.82 -9.45 -12.41
C ARG A 87 22.40 -10.82 -12.16
N ARG A 88 21.61 -11.90 -12.11
CA ARG A 88 22.13 -13.26 -12.36
C ARG A 88 20.97 -14.21 -12.63
N THR A 89 20.90 -14.72 -13.86
CA THR A 89 20.02 -15.78 -14.36
C THR A 89 18.51 -15.51 -14.23
N LEU A 90 17.96 -14.83 -15.24
CA LEU A 90 16.52 -14.78 -15.52
C LEU A 90 15.99 -16.20 -15.80
N PRO A 91 14.90 -16.64 -15.14
CA PRO A 91 14.08 -17.74 -15.64
C PRO A 91 13.44 -17.34 -16.98
N ARG A 92 13.35 -18.29 -17.90
CA ARG A 92 12.86 -18.08 -19.27
C ARG A 92 11.34 -18.13 -19.29
N ALA A 93 10.71 -17.06 -19.79
CA ALA A 93 9.48 -17.02 -20.61
C ALA A 93 8.21 -17.82 -20.21
N TRP A 94 8.24 -18.53 -19.08
CA TRP A 94 7.14 -19.34 -18.56
C TRP A 94 6.80 -19.00 -17.10
N ASP A 95 7.47 -18.03 -16.46
CA ASP A 95 7.07 -17.35 -15.21
C ASP A 95 5.88 -16.40 -15.43
N ASN A 96 4.90 -16.92 -16.12
CA ASN A 96 3.74 -16.24 -16.65
C ASN A 96 2.77 -15.86 -15.51
N VAL A 97 2.45 -14.56 -15.45
CA VAL A 97 1.10 -13.98 -15.21
C VAL A 97 0.84 -13.22 -13.90
N LYS A 98 1.69 -13.27 -12.85
CA LYS A 98 1.37 -12.52 -11.61
C LYS A 98 2.23 -11.32 -11.24
N ALA A 99 3.44 -11.17 -11.80
CA ALA A 99 4.29 -10.01 -11.48
C ALA A 99 3.88 -8.73 -12.25
N VAL A 100 3.37 -8.87 -13.47
CA VAL A 100 3.12 -7.75 -14.40
C VAL A 100 1.90 -6.90 -14.01
N ASP A 101 0.96 -7.44 -13.22
CA ASP A 101 -0.21 -6.67 -12.74
C ASP A 101 0.01 -6.03 -11.36
N ARG A 102 1.21 -6.17 -10.78
CA ARG A 102 1.52 -5.58 -9.47
C ARG A 102 1.82 -4.09 -9.64
N ARG A 103 1.09 -3.28 -8.88
CA ARG A 103 1.28 -1.83 -8.84
C ARG A 103 1.53 -1.36 -7.41
N TYR A 104 2.55 -0.53 -7.23
CA TYR A 104 2.95 0.01 -5.94
C TYR A 104 2.57 1.48 -5.81
N MET A 105 2.12 1.87 -4.63
CA MET A 105 1.81 3.27 -4.33
C MET A 105 3.11 4.02 -4.02
N ASN A 106 3.52 4.91 -4.92
CA ASN A 106 4.77 5.67 -4.76
C ASN A 106 4.54 7.04 -4.08
N ALA A 107 3.44 7.70 -4.43
CA ALA A 107 3.05 8.99 -3.86
C ALA A 107 1.54 9.03 -3.71
N TYR A 108 1.05 9.71 -2.67
CA TYR A 108 -0.37 9.93 -2.44
C TYR A 108 -0.60 11.31 -1.84
N PHE A 109 -1.78 11.88 -2.11
CA PHE A 109 -2.20 13.15 -1.54
C PHE A 109 -3.72 13.22 -1.45
N MET A 110 -4.19 13.96 -0.45
CA MET A 110 -5.61 14.19 -0.26
C MET A 110 -6.07 15.29 -1.21
N VAL A 111 -7.20 15.06 -1.87
CA VAL A 111 -7.78 16.01 -2.83
C VAL A 111 -9.19 16.40 -2.42
N ARG A 112 -9.59 17.62 -2.76
CA ARG A 112 -10.98 18.09 -2.69
C ARG A 112 -11.45 18.50 -4.08
N ARG A 113 -12.72 18.29 -4.37
CA ARG A 113 -13.39 18.80 -5.56
C ARG A 113 -13.50 20.33 -5.46
N LEU A 114 -13.28 21.03 -6.56
CA LEU A 114 -13.58 22.45 -6.69
C LEU A 114 -15.09 22.66 -6.86
N ARG A 115 -15.60 23.75 -6.29
CA ARG A 115 -16.98 24.20 -6.52
C ARG A 115 -17.07 24.86 -7.89
N ARG A 116 -18.27 24.89 -8.46
CA ARG A 116 -18.56 25.57 -9.73
C ARG A 116 -18.08 27.04 -9.74
N GLU A 117 -18.29 27.75 -8.63
CA GLU A 117 -17.81 29.13 -8.46
C GLU A 117 -16.28 29.24 -8.47
N GLU A 118 -15.58 28.25 -7.92
CA GLU A 118 -14.11 28.19 -7.93
C GLU A 118 -13.60 27.88 -9.33
N ASN A 119 -14.24 26.95 -10.06
CA ASN A 119 -13.94 26.69 -11.47
C ASN A 119 -14.08 27.98 -12.30
N ALA A 120 -15.20 28.68 -12.17
CA ALA A 120 -15.45 29.93 -12.87
C ALA A 120 -14.41 31.02 -12.54
N ALA A 121 -14.02 31.15 -11.26
CA ALA A 121 -12.99 32.10 -10.83
C ALA A 121 -11.60 31.78 -11.41
N LEU A 122 -11.33 30.50 -11.68
CA LEU A 122 -10.09 30.02 -12.28
C LEU A 122 -10.15 29.94 -13.82
N GLY A 123 -11.28 30.27 -14.44
CA GLY A 123 -11.48 30.15 -15.89
C GLY A 123 -11.51 28.69 -16.39
N LEU A 124 -11.80 27.74 -15.49
CA LEU A 124 -11.95 26.32 -15.81
C LEU A 124 -13.36 26.02 -16.32
N ASP A 125 -13.51 24.88 -17.01
CA ASP A 125 -14.83 24.40 -17.42
C ASP A 125 -15.75 24.21 -16.20
N GLU A 126 -16.90 24.86 -16.20
CA GLU A 126 -17.84 24.78 -15.07
C GLU A 126 -18.48 23.40 -14.94
N ASP A 127 -18.53 22.62 -16.02
CA ASP A 127 -19.21 21.33 -16.08
C ASP A 127 -18.26 20.15 -15.78
N ALA A 128 -16.95 20.35 -15.83
CA ALA A 128 -15.96 19.31 -15.52
C ALA A 128 -15.66 19.19 -14.01
N GLU A 129 -15.33 17.97 -13.56
CA GLU A 129 -14.95 17.72 -12.16
C GLU A 129 -13.46 17.98 -11.94
N TYR A 130 -13.13 19.14 -11.40
CA TYR A 130 -11.78 19.47 -10.97
C TYR A 130 -11.59 19.19 -9.49
N PHE A 131 -10.36 18.81 -9.15
CA PHE A 131 -9.88 18.48 -7.83
C PHE A 131 -8.59 19.26 -7.58
N VAL A 132 -8.41 19.74 -6.37
CA VAL A 132 -7.17 20.37 -5.91
C VAL A 132 -6.67 19.66 -4.68
N PRO A 133 -5.36 19.50 -4.51
CA PRO A 133 -4.85 18.90 -3.29
C PRO A 133 -5.15 19.78 -2.07
N VAL A 134 -5.45 19.15 -0.94
CA VAL A 134 -5.76 19.85 0.31
C VAL A 134 -4.44 20.15 1.02
N GLN A 135 -4.02 21.43 1.06
CA GLN A 135 -2.80 21.84 1.76
C GLN A 135 -2.96 21.55 3.26
N GLY A 136 -2.12 20.65 3.79
CA GLY A 136 -2.03 20.47 5.24
C GLY A 136 -1.43 21.72 5.89
N ARG A 137 -1.87 22.07 7.11
CA ARG A 137 -1.15 22.98 8.01
C ARG A 137 -0.59 22.17 9.19
N ASN A 138 0.73 22.19 9.36
CA ASN A 138 1.60 21.56 10.37
C ASN A 138 1.45 20.03 10.59
N GLY A 139 1.30 19.28 9.50
CA GLY A 139 1.25 17.80 9.42
C GLY A 139 1.12 17.41 7.95
N ASN A 140 2.00 18.01 7.14
CA ASN A 140 1.67 18.58 5.85
C ASN A 140 1.70 17.56 4.71
N VAL A 141 0.54 17.32 4.11
CA VAL A 141 0.44 16.97 2.69
C VAL A 141 1.05 18.14 1.92
N GLN A 142 2.22 17.93 1.33
CA GLN A 142 2.87 18.92 0.48
C GLN A 142 2.33 18.74 -0.94
N LEU A 143 1.68 19.81 -1.36
CA LEU A 143 1.04 20.03 -2.63
C LEU A 143 2.04 19.88 -3.78
N MET A 144 1.58 19.27 -4.87
CA MET A 144 1.97 19.69 -6.22
C MET A 144 2.07 21.23 -6.24
N ASP A 145 3.06 21.81 -6.91
CA ASP A 145 3.25 23.28 -6.97
C ASP A 145 1.89 24.00 -7.04
N ASP A 146 1.75 25.15 -6.34
CA ASP A 146 0.49 25.88 -6.03
C ASP A 146 -0.45 26.18 -7.22
N LEU A 147 -0.08 25.69 -8.39
CA LEU A 147 -0.69 25.80 -9.68
C LEU A 147 -0.90 24.40 -10.29
N MET A 148 -1.41 23.40 -9.57
CA MET A 148 -1.82 22.14 -10.20
C MET A 148 -3.29 21.81 -9.93
N CYS A 149 -4.01 21.57 -11.03
CA CYS A 149 -5.36 21.04 -11.04
C CYS A 149 -5.35 19.56 -11.37
N ILE A 150 -6.29 18.83 -10.80
CA ILE A 150 -6.57 17.45 -11.15
C ILE A 150 -7.96 17.41 -11.77
N TYR A 151 -8.18 16.77 -12.89
CA TYR A 151 -9.52 16.62 -13.47
C TYR A 151 -9.85 15.15 -13.69
N THR A 152 -11.12 14.79 -13.54
CA THR A 152 -11.56 13.45 -13.93
C THR A 152 -11.58 13.36 -15.44
N ARG A 153 -10.93 12.34 -15.98
CA ARG A 153 -11.09 12.02 -17.39
C ARG A 153 -12.48 11.44 -17.61
N ASP A 154 -13.23 12.00 -18.55
CA ASP A 154 -14.41 11.37 -19.11
C ASP A 154 -13.96 10.10 -19.83
N ASN A 155 -13.87 9.00 -19.09
CA ASN A 155 -13.66 7.68 -19.65
C ASN A 155 -14.97 6.91 -19.50
N ASP A 156 -15.55 6.57 -20.65
CA ASP A 156 -16.62 5.57 -20.80
C ASP A 156 -16.15 4.15 -20.45
N ASP A 157 -14.88 3.98 -20.05
CA ASP A 157 -14.28 2.69 -19.80
C ASP A 157 -14.07 2.47 -18.27
N PRO A 158 -14.94 1.69 -17.60
CA PRO A 158 -14.82 1.35 -16.18
C PRO A 158 -13.72 0.30 -15.99
N VAL A 159 -12.46 0.68 -16.20
CA VAL A 159 -11.36 -0.30 -16.41
C VAL A 159 -10.92 -1.02 -15.12
N THR A 160 -11.43 -0.73 -13.92
CA THR A 160 -10.91 -1.41 -12.71
C THR A 160 -11.95 -1.89 -11.72
N ASP A 161 -11.74 -3.10 -11.22
CA ASP A 161 -12.47 -3.76 -10.15
C ASP A 161 -12.32 -3.07 -8.77
N TYR A 162 -11.52 -2.02 -8.69
CA TYR A 162 -11.05 -1.37 -7.47
C TYR A 162 -11.72 -0.02 -7.18
N ALA A 163 -12.79 0.34 -7.90
CA ALA A 163 -13.51 1.61 -7.74
C ALA A 163 -12.66 2.88 -7.94
N LEU A 164 -11.63 2.79 -8.78
CA LEU A 164 -10.73 3.91 -9.02
C LEU A 164 -11.32 4.86 -10.05
N LYS A 165 -11.31 6.15 -9.75
CA LYS A 165 -11.49 7.21 -10.76
C LYS A 165 -10.12 7.55 -11.36
N PRO A 166 -9.94 7.49 -12.69
CA PRO A 166 -8.77 8.07 -13.32
C PRO A 166 -8.84 9.58 -13.18
N VAL A 167 -7.75 10.18 -12.74
CA VAL A 167 -7.65 11.63 -12.62
C VAL A 167 -6.34 12.10 -13.25
N ASP A 168 -6.42 13.13 -14.08
CA ASP A 168 -5.30 13.67 -14.82
C ASP A 168 -4.84 14.98 -14.16
N VAL A 169 -3.53 15.24 -14.13
CA VAL A 169 -2.99 16.49 -13.60
C VAL A 169 -2.67 17.48 -14.72
N CYS A 170 -3.08 18.72 -14.52
CA CYS A 170 -2.76 19.90 -15.31
C CYS A 170 -2.01 20.94 -14.48
N ASP A 171 -1.03 21.61 -15.08
CA ASP A 171 -0.43 22.82 -14.53
C ASP A 171 -1.37 24.02 -14.82
N LEU A 172 -1.65 24.83 -13.81
CA LEU A 172 -2.42 26.07 -13.83
C LEU A 172 -1.53 27.27 -14.21
N GLN A 173 -0.22 27.08 -14.38
CA GLN A 173 0.75 28.11 -14.72
C GLN A 173 0.85 28.30 -16.25
N GLY A 174 -0.17 28.91 -16.87
CA GLY A 174 -0.10 29.32 -18.29
C GLY A 174 -1.30 30.12 -18.79
N ASP A 175 -1.03 31.26 -19.46
CA ASP A 175 -2.03 32.08 -20.15
C ASP A 175 -2.88 31.25 -21.14
N TRP A 176 -4.19 31.11 -20.87
CA TRP A 176 -5.19 30.41 -21.73
C TRP A 176 -5.82 31.41 -22.72
N PRO A 177 -6.05 31.14 -24.04
CA PRO A 177 -6.97 30.10 -24.60
C PRO A 177 -6.56 29.55 -26.02
N PRO A 178 -7.37 28.80 -26.83
CA PRO A 178 -8.67 28.11 -26.64
C PRO A 178 -8.62 26.56 -26.92
N PRO A 179 -9.73 25.80 -26.67
CA PRO A 179 -9.89 24.37 -27.04
C PRO A 179 -9.95 24.15 -28.57
N PRO A 180 -9.77 22.91 -29.04
CA PRO A 180 -8.86 22.59 -30.12
C PRO A 180 -9.46 22.81 -31.52
N GLU A 181 -8.74 23.56 -32.34
CA GLU A 181 -8.72 23.29 -33.77
C GLU A 181 -7.53 22.37 -34.02
N ARG A 182 -7.78 21.19 -34.60
CA ARG A 182 -6.80 20.09 -34.80
C ARG A 182 -5.40 20.62 -35.10
N VAL A 183 -4.54 20.59 -34.08
CA VAL A 183 -3.16 21.04 -34.18
C VAL A 183 -2.38 19.98 -34.97
N THR A 184 -1.83 20.43 -36.10
CA THR A 184 -0.84 19.70 -36.87
C THR A 184 0.48 19.66 -36.10
N PRO A 185 1.20 18.52 -36.06
CA PRO A 185 2.22 18.26 -35.06
C PRO A 185 3.57 18.83 -35.49
N GLU A 186 3.83 20.12 -35.29
CA GLU A 186 5.20 20.63 -35.34
C GLU A 186 5.45 21.63 -34.22
N ARG A 187 6.00 21.10 -33.11
CA ARG A 187 6.58 21.81 -31.95
C ARG A 187 5.62 22.14 -30.80
N GLU A 188 4.97 21.10 -30.28
CA GLU A 188 4.25 21.14 -28.99
C GLU A 188 5.25 21.19 -27.82
N SER A 189 5.11 22.19 -26.96
CA SER A 189 5.49 22.05 -25.55
C SER A 189 4.66 20.91 -24.98
N GLU A 190 5.24 19.72 -24.88
CA GLU A 190 4.58 18.49 -24.44
C GLU A 190 3.98 18.69 -23.04
N VAL A 191 2.68 19.00 -22.98
CA VAL A 191 1.92 19.01 -21.72
C VAL A 191 1.90 17.57 -21.24
N ARG A 192 2.73 17.26 -20.25
CA ARG A 192 2.80 15.93 -19.66
C ARG A 192 1.59 15.73 -18.76
N VAL A 193 0.59 15.04 -19.30
CA VAL A 193 -0.55 14.58 -18.51
C VAL A 193 -0.11 13.36 -17.71
N TYR A 194 -0.06 13.53 -16.39
CA TYR A 194 0.20 12.43 -15.45
C TYR A 194 -1.14 11.87 -14.98
N GLY A 195 -1.39 10.58 -15.27
CA GLY A 195 -2.58 9.87 -14.83
C GLY A 195 -2.40 9.30 -13.42
N PHE A 196 -3.29 9.67 -12.51
CA PHE A 196 -3.39 9.13 -11.15
C PHE A 196 -4.67 8.33 -11.00
N TYR A 197 -4.70 7.50 -9.96
CA TYR A 197 -5.93 6.84 -9.51
C TYR A 197 -6.39 7.47 -8.21
N ALA A 198 -7.70 7.62 -8.05
CA ALA A 198 -8.27 8.18 -6.84
C ALA A 198 -9.45 7.37 -6.31
N HIS A 199 -9.50 7.24 -4.98
CA HIS A 199 -10.72 6.89 -4.26
C HIS A 199 -11.41 8.18 -3.84
N VAL A 200 -12.50 8.53 -4.52
CA VAL A 200 -13.25 9.77 -4.27
C VAL A 200 -14.51 9.46 -3.47
N PHE A 201 -14.81 10.28 -2.48
CA PHE A 201 -16.02 10.22 -1.67
C PHE A 201 -16.92 11.41 -2.00
N ARG A 202 -18.22 11.16 -2.09
CA ARG A 202 -19.25 12.17 -2.26
C ARG A 202 -19.47 12.95 -0.96
N PRO A 203 -20.13 14.13 -1.01
CA PRO A 203 -20.59 14.84 0.18
C PRO A 203 -21.41 14.00 1.16
N SER A 204 -22.11 12.97 0.69
CA SER A 204 -22.85 12.00 1.53
C SER A 204 -21.94 11.04 2.31
N GLY A 205 -20.64 11.00 1.98
CA GLY A 205 -19.68 10.02 2.48
C GLY A 205 -19.65 8.72 1.67
N GLU A 206 -20.51 8.54 0.67
CA GLU A 206 -20.48 7.40 -0.24
C GLU A 206 -19.23 7.39 -1.14
N LEU A 207 -18.78 6.21 -1.54
CA LEU A 207 -17.70 6.10 -2.52
C LEU A 207 -18.23 6.41 -3.91
N ASP A 208 -17.57 7.35 -4.60
CA ASP A 208 -17.95 7.79 -5.93
C ASP A 208 -17.33 6.91 -7.01
N THR A 209 -18.10 5.92 -7.45
CA THR A 209 -17.68 4.95 -8.46
C THR A 209 -18.83 4.57 -9.38
N SER A 210 -18.50 4.33 -10.66
CA SER A 210 -19.41 3.78 -11.67
C SER A 210 -19.68 2.29 -11.47
N SER A 211 -18.82 1.57 -10.72
CA SER A 211 -18.98 0.14 -10.48
C SER A 211 -20.28 -0.18 -9.74
N THR A 212 -20.95 -1.27 -10.11
CA THR A 212 -22.17 -1.76 -9.43
C THR A 212 -21.86 -2.52 -8.15
N LYS A 213 -20.60 -2.91 -7.91
CA LYS A 213 -20.16 -3.63 -6.72
C LYS A 213 -20.40 -2.78 -5.45
N GLN A 214 -20.85 -3.44 -4.39
CA GLN A 214 -21.08 -2.80 -3.09
C GLN A 214 -19.86 -2.85 -2.17
N ARG A 215 -18.97 -3.81 -2.39
CA ARG A 215 -17.74 -4.03 -1.62
C ARG A 215 -16.55 -4.12 -2.56
N PHE A 216 -15.49 -3.41 -2.22
CA PHE A 216 -14.21 -3.43 -2.90
C PHE A 216 -13.16 -3.90 -1.91
N GLN A 217 -12.20 -4.70 -2.38
CA GLN A 217 -11.09 -5.18 -1.56
C GLN A 217 -9.80 -4.73 -2.23
N LEU A 218 -8.98 -4.01 -1.47
CA LEU A 218 -7.63 -3.63 -1.85
C LEU A 218 -6.67 -4.51 -1.04
N ALA A 219 -5.67 -5.06 -1.71
CA ALA A 219 -4.56 -5.71 -1.03
C ALA A 219 -3.40 -4.71 -0.94
N VAL A 220 -2.92 -4.45 0.27
CA VAL A 220 -1.72 -3.65 0.52
C VAL A 220 -0.59 -4.61 0.85
N GLY A 221 0.55 -4.46 0.18
CA GLY A 221 1.77 -5.22 0.42
C GLY A 221 2.96 -4.30 0.65
N LEU A 222 4.09 -4.88 1.04
CA LEU A 222 5.36 -4.13 1.13
C LEU A 222 5.98 -3.94 -0.26
N LEU A 223 6.76 -2.87 -0.41
CA LEU A 223 7.51 -2.57 -1.63
C LEU A 223 8.51 -3.68 -1.99
N PRO A 224 8.92 -3.82 -3.26
CA PRO A 224 9.87 -4.83 -3.71
C PRO A 224 11.20 -4.82 -2.94
N GLU A 225 11.68 -3.62 -2.60
CA GLU A 225 12.90 -3.37 -1.85
C GLU A 225 12.83 -3.74 -0.35
N ALA A 226 11.64 -4.06 0.18
CA ALA A 226 11.53 -4.61 1.52
C ALA A 226 12.19 -6.00 1.61
N GLN A 227 12.65 -6.38 2.80
CA GLN A 227 13.27 -7.68 3.02
C GLN A 227 12.32 -8.82 2.61
N PHE A 228 12.86 -9.86 2.00
CA PHE A 228 12.09 -10.99 1.49
C PHE A 228 11.20 -11.64 2.56
N SER A 229 11.74 -11.84 3.76
CA SER A 229 11.02 -12.35 4.95
C SER A 229 9.86 -11.46 5.42
N ASP A 230 9.89 -10.17 5.08
CA ASP A 230 8.82 -9.23 5.44
C ASP A 230 7.67 -9.31 4.42
N ARG A 231 7.98 -9.75 3.19
CA ARG A 231 7.07 -9.77 2.04
C ARG A 231 6.37 -11.11 1.85
N PHE A 232 7.02 -12.20 2.22
CA PHE A 232 6.52 -13.56 1.98
C PHE A 232 6.53 -14.38 3.27
N LEU A 233 5.53 -15.24 3.41
CA LEU A 233 5.49 -16.34 4.35
C LEU A 233 5.91 -17.60 3.59
N LEU A 234 6.65 -18.47 4.28
CA LEU A 234 6.87 -19.83 3.81
C LEU A 234 5.60 -20.63 4.12
N ASP A 235 5.10 -21.37 3.13
CA ASP A 235 4.01 -22.32 3.34
C ASP A 235 4.55 -23.54 4.12
N GLU A 236 4.40 -23.53 5.44
CA GLU A 236 4.90 -24.59 6.33
C GLU A 236 4.24 -25.95 6.02
N GLU A 237 2.97 -25.96 5.62
CA GLU A 237 2.25 -27.21 5.29
C GLU A 237 2.90 -27.91 4.09
N ARG A 238 3.42 -27.12 3.14
CA ARG A 238 4.02 -27.61 1.90
C ARG A 238 5.48 -28.03 2.05
N LEU A 239 6.19 -27.39 2.98
CA LEU A 239 7.54 -27.79 3.41
C LEU A 239 7.56 -29.19 4.05
N GLU A 240 6.48 -29.60 4.70
CA GLU A 240 6.39 -30.94 5.31
C GLU A 240 6.15 -32.04 4.26
N ASP A 241 5.40 -31.75 3.19
CA ASP A 241 5.06 -32.72 2.14
C ASP A 241 6.19 -32.91 1.09
N GLY A 242 7.08 -31.92 0.93
CA GLY A 242 8.15 -31.92 -0.09
C GLY A 242 9.46 -32.62 0.30
N ILE A 243 9.56 -33.22 1.49
CA ILE A 243 10.74 -34.01 1.87
C ILE A 243 10.59 -35.42 1.29
N ASP A 244 10.74 -35.51 -0.02
CA ASP A 244 10.96 -36.77 -0.70
C ASP A 244 12.25 -37.40 -0.14
N ASN A 245 12.13 -38.60 0.45
CA ASN A 245 13.22 -39.35 1.10
C ASN A 245 14.30 -39.87 0.12
N ASP A 246 14.25 -39.40 -1.12
CA ASP A 246 14.94 -39.90 -2.29
C ASP A 246 16.44 -39.57 -2.29
N GLY A 247 16.89 -38.73 -1.36
CA GLY A 247 18.30 -38.41 -1.17
C GLY A 247 18.94 -37.58 -2.29
N ASN A 248 18.22 -37.32 -3.38
CA ASN A 248 18.63 -36.43 -4.47
C ASN A 248 17.98 -35.05 -4.27
N GLY A 249 18.38 -34.35 -3.20
CA GLY A 249 17.89 -33.03 -2.83
C GLY A 249 18.38 -31.90 -3.74
N LEU A 250 17.93 -31.92 -5.00
CA LEU A 250 17.84 -30.70 -5.81
C LEU A 250 16.38 -30.25 -5.69
N VAL A 251 16.14 -29.30 -4.80
CA VAL A 251 14.88 -28.58 -4.73
C VAL A 251 14.78 -27.79 -6.04
N ASP A 252 14.05 -28.35 -6.99
CA ASP A 252 13.74 -27.67 -8.25
C ASP A 252 12.82 -26.49 -7.91
N GLU A 253 13.43 -25.31 -7.93
CA GLU A 253 12.82 -23.97 -7.91
C GLU A 253 12.09 -23.54 -6.61
N PRO A 254 12.73 -22.71 -5.76
CA PRO A 254 12.16 -22.16 -4.52
C PRO A 254 11.05 -21.09 -4.75
N GLY A 255 10.32 -21.16 -5.86
CA GLY A 255 9.38 -20.13 -6.30
C GLY A 255 7.91 -20.38 -5.95
N GLU A 256 7.47 -21.64 -5.88
CA GLU A 256 6.03 -21.96 -5.80
C GLU A 256 5.44 -21.92 -4.37
N ASP A 257 6.27 -21.96 -3.33
CA ASP A 257 5.82 -22.15 -1.94
C ASP A 257 5.80 -20.85 -1.12
N LEU A 258 5.74 -19.69 -1.80
CA LEU A 258 5.77 -18.38 -1.17
C LEU A 258 4.38 -17.75 -1.12
N ILE A 259 3.85 -17.57 0.09
CA ILE A 259 2.57 -16.89 0.32
C ILE A 259 2.85 -15.40 0.56
N GLU A 260 2.24 -14.52 -0.22
CA GLU A 260 2.43 -13.07 -0.04
C GLU A 260 1.82 -12.56 1.27
N ARG A 261 2.59 -11.76 2.01
CA ARG A 261 2.09 -10.98 3.14
C ARG A 261 1.40 -9.74 2.60
N LEU A 262 0.09 -9.86 2.48
CA LEU A 262 -0.80 -8.75 2.16
C LEU A 262 -1.57 -8.34 3.41
N VAL A 263 -2.15 -7.14 3.42
CA VAL A 263 -3.20 -6.71 4.35
C VAL A 263 -4.39 -6.25 3.52
N GLY A 264 -5.56 -6.81 3.80
CA GLY A 264 -6.79 -6.44 3.12
C GLY A 264 -7.35 -5.11 3.63
N ILE A 265 -7.84 -4.29 2.71
CA ILE A 265 -8.61 -3.09 3.02
C ILE A 265 -9.92 -3.16 2.24
N GLU A 266 -11.03 -3.23 2.96
CA GLU A 266 -12.37 -3.25 2.38
C GLU A 266 -12.98 -1.84 2.34
N LEU A 267 -13.54 -1.47 1.19
CA LEU A 267 -14.33 -0.26 1.00
C LEU A 267 -15.78 -0.61 0.66
N PHE A 268 -16.71 0.07 1.31
CA PHE A 268 -18.15 -0.13 1.12
C PHE A 268 -18.74 1.05 0.35
N LYS A 269 -19.32 0.79 -0.82
CA LYS A 269 -19.83 1.84 -1.73
C LYS A 269 -20.83 2.78 -1.05
N SER A 270 -21.91 2.21 -0.51
CA SER A 270 -23.07 2.93 0.03
C SER A 270 -22.82 3.71 1.32
N THR A 271 -21.71 3.44 2.01
CA THR A 271 -21.41 4.09 3.31
C THR A 271 -20.06 4.81 3.30
N GLY A 272 -19.27 4.59 2.25
CA GLY A 272 -17.84 4.86 2.20
C GLY A 272 -17.06 4.25 3.35
N ARG A 273 -17.62 3.30 4.11
CA ARG A 273 -16.93 2.69 5.24
C ARG A 273 -15.66 2.04 4.72
N VAL A 274 -14.57 2.23 5.46
CA VAL A 274 -13.29 1.55 5.22
C VAL A 274 -13.08 0.61 6.39
N GLN A 275 -12.57 -0.59 6.15
CA GLN A 275 -12.18 -1.55 7.17
C GLN A 275 -10.87 -2.22 6.78
N ILE A 276 -10.01 -2.47 7.77
CA ILE A 276 -8.87 -3.35 7.60
C ILE A 276 -9.38 -4.77 7.83
N THR A 277 -9.11 -5.67 6.90
CA THR A 277 -9.35 -7.09 7.06
C THR A 277 -8.02 -7.77 7.31
N GLU A 278 -7.97 -8.61 8.34
CA GLU A 278 -6.88 -9.56 8.47
C GLU A 278 -6.93 -10.48 7.25
N THR A 279 -5.77 -10.63 6.63
CA THR A 279 -5.62 -11.42 5.41
C THR A 279 -5.98 -12.86 5.74
N ALA A 280 -6.77 -13.48 4.87
CA ALA A 280 -6.95 -14.92 4.94
C ALA A 280 -5.56 -15.56 4.86
N LYS A 281 -5.22 -16.33 5.90
CA LYS A 281 -4.08 -17.23 5.86
C LYS A 281 -4.24 -18.22 4.71
#